data_AF-A0A429BP06-F1
#
_entry.id   AF-A0A429BP06-F1
#
_cell.length_a   1.000
_cell.length_b   1.000
_cell.length_c   1.000
_cell.angle_alpha   90.00
_cell.angle_beta   90.00
_cell.angle_gamma   90.00
#
_symmetry.space_group_name_H-M   'P 1'
#
loop_
_entity.id
_entity.type
_entity.pdbx_description
1 polymer ?
#
loop_
_entity_poly.entity_id
_entity_poly.type
_entity_poly.pdbx_seq_one_letter_code
_entity_poly.pdbx_strand_id
1 'polypeptide(L)' 'MTGEGPLTVRASLPDGTTARLDWGPEEHDGSTWHRPGDEWGTGIVFPKRGCWRIELSRTRGTGHLWLPVA' A
#
# COMPACT_ATOMS: atom_id res chain seq x y z
N MET A 1 -9.73 2.44 2.95
CA MET A 1 -8.60 2.86 3.82
C MET A 1 -9.07 4.08 4.60
N THR A 2 -9.15 3.99 5.93
CA THR A 2 -9.67 5.07 6.78
C THR A 2 -8.66 6.20 7.04
N GLY A 3 -9.12 7.37 7.47
CA GLY A 3 -8.29 8.56 7.66
C GLY A 3 -8.45 9.54 6.50
N GLU A 4 -7.73 10.66 6.50
CA GLU A 4 -7.88 11.73 5.50
C GLU A 4 -6.58 12.05 4.76
N GLY A 5 -6.68 12.85 3.71
CA GLY A 5 -5.54 13.28 2.89
C GLY A 5 -5.04 12.18 1.96
N PRO A 6 -4.08 12.46 1.06
CA PRO A 6 -3.61 11.50 0.07
C PRO A 6 -3.01 10.24 0.70
N LEU A 7 -3.14 9.10 0.01
CA LEU A 7 -2.51 7.86 0.44
C LEU A 7 -1.03 7.86 0.06
N THR A 8 -0.18 7.38 0.97
CA THR A 8 1.22 7.05 0.69
C THR A 8 1.43 5.56 0.87
N VAL A 9 2.26 4.98 -0.01
CA VAL A 9 2.54 3.53 -0.03
C VAL A 9 4.05 3.31 -0.04
N ARG A 10 4.52 2.44 0.84
CA ARG A 10 5.93 1.99 0.86
C ARG A 10 5.98 0.48 1.06
N ALA A 11 6.76 -0.21 0.24
CA ALA A 11 7.05 -1.63 0.44
C ALA A 11 8.55 -1.83 0.66
N SER A 12 8.91 -2.55 1.71
CA SER A 12 10.30 -2.81 2.09
C SER A 12 10.54 -4.22 2.63
N LEU A 13 11.72 -4.76 2.38
CA LEU A 13 12.24 -5.97 3.04
C LEU A 13 13.03 -5.62 4.31
N PRO A 14 13.25 -6.61 5.21
CA PRO A 14 14.05 -6.40 6.43
C PRO A 14 15.50 -5.97 6.16
N ASP A 15 16.06 -6.30 5.01
CA ASP A 15 17.41 -5.91 4.60
C ASP A 15 17.51 -4.46 4.06
N GLY A 16 16.41 -3.70 4.11
CA GLY A 16 16.34 -2.32 3.65
C GLY A 16 16.00 -2.15 2.17
N THR A 17 15.89 -3.24 1.39
CA THR A 17 15.47 -3.16 -0.02
C THR A 17 14.06 -2.58 -0.10
N THR A 18 13.85 -1.58 -0.94
CA THR A 18 12.53 -0.98 -1.22
C THR A 18 12.03 -1.37 -2.60
N ALA A 19 10.73 -1.61 -2.73
CA ALA A 19 10.08 -1.81 -4.03
C ALA A 19 9.73 -0.46 -4.66
N ARG A 20 9.54 -0.44 -5.98
CA ARG A 20 9.05 0.73 -6.70
C ARG A 20 7.55 0.58 -6.96
N LEU A 21 6.81 1.69 -6.87
CA LEU A 21 5.48 1.73 -7.46
C LEU A 21 5.61 1.75 -8.99
N ASP A 22 4.83 0.91 -9.65
CA ASP A 22 4.63 0.99 -11.09
C ASP A 22 3.64 2.12 -11.41
N TRP A 23 2.57 2.19 -10.62
CA TRP A 23 1.51 3.21 -10.71
C TRP A 23 0.85 3.44 -9.34
N GLY A 24 0.11 4.55 -9.23
CA GLY A 24 -0.57 4.99 -8.02
C GLY A 24 0.37 5.62 -6.97
N PRO A 25 -0.12 5.86 -5.74
CA PRO A 25 -1.48 5.55 -5.26
C PRO A 25 -2.55 6.39 -5.95
N GLU A 26 -3.61 5.74 -6.43
CA GLU A 26 -4.74 6.39 -7.13
C GLU A 26 -6.02 6.21 -6.32
N GLU A 27 -6.80 7.28 -6.18
CA GLU A 27 -8.10 7.26 -5.52
C GLU A 27 -9.17 6.74 -6.48
N HIS A 28 -10.11 5.95 -5.98
CA HIS A 28 -11.27 5.50 -6.76
C HIS A 28 -12.56 6.12 -6.22
N ASP A 29 -13.42 6.59 -7.12
CA ASP A 29 -14.67 7.32 -6.81
C ASP A 29 -15.75 6.48 -6.12
N GLY A 30 -15.51 5.19 -5.91
CA GLY A 30 -16.45 4.32 -5.22
C GLY A 30 -15.95 2.90 -5.04
N SER A 31 -16.60 2.19 -4.12
CA SER A 31 -16.35 0.79 -3.82
C SER A 31 -17.64 0.00 -3.72
N THR A 32 -17.63 -1.24 -4.22
CA THR A 32 -18.69 -2.22 -3.89
C THR A 32 -18.44 -2.90 -2.54
N TRP A 33 -17.28 -2.65 -1.92
CA TRP A 33 -16.89 -3.19 -0.63
C TRP A 33 -17.41 -2.29 0.51
N HIS A 34 -18.41 -2.79 1.24
CA HIS A 34 -19.08 -2.05 2.31
C HIS A 34 -18.30 -2.12 3.63
N ARG A 35 -17.15 -1.45 3.67
CA ARG A 35 -16.34 -1.23 4.88
C ARG A 35 -15.92 0.24 5.00
N PRO A 36 -15.62 0.72 6.21
CA PRO A 36 -15.17 2.10 6.39
C PRO A 36 -13.92 2.47 5.57
N GLY A 37 -13.92 3.70 5.05
CA GLY A 37 -12.79 4.35 4.38
C GLY A 37 -12.81 4.22 2.85
N ASP A 38 -11.92 4.96 2.21
CA ASP A 38 -11.93 5.16 0.75
C ASP A 38 -11.22 4.03 0.00
N GLU A 39 -11.54 3.83 -1.28
CA GLU A 39 -10.88 2.84 -2.14
C GLU A 39 -9.68 3.45 -2.88
N TRP A 40 -8.57 2.71 -2.89
CA TRP A 40 -7.30 3.14 -3.48
C TRP A 40 -6.62 2.00 -4.22
N GLY A 41 -6.02 2.31 -5.36
CA GLY A 41 -5.24 1.38 -6.18
C GLY A 41 -3.75 1.72 -6.18
N THR A 42 -2.89 0.71 -6.26
CA THR A 42 -1.47 0.88 -6.59
C THR A 42 -0.88 -0.39 -7.19
N GLY A 43 0.08 -0.24 -8.10
CA GLY A 43 0.89 -1.32 -8.63
C GLY A 43 2.29 -1.28 -8.05
N ILE A 44 2.82 -2.43 -7.63
CA ILE A 44 4.16 -2.52 -7.03
C ILE A 44 5.00 -3.55 -7.80
N VAL A 45 6.20 -3.15 -8.22
CA VAL A 45 7.20 -4.07 -8.77
C VAL A 45 8.12 -4.52 -7.64
N PHE A 46 8.05 -5.81 -7.31
CA PHE A 46 8.93 -6.43 -6.31
C PHE A 46 10.23 -6.92 -7.00
N PRO A 47 11.40 -6.30 -6.73
CA PRO A 47 12.63 -6.63 -7.44
C PRO A 47 13.24 -7.98 -7.05
N LYS A 48 12.77 -8.58 -5.94
CA LYS A 48 13.22 -9.89 -5.47
C LYS A 48 12.21 -10.56 -4.55
N ARG A 49 12.39 -11.87 -4.41
CA ARG A 49 11.64 -12.76 -3.52
C ARG A 49 11.82 -12.35 -2.06
N GLY A 50 10.80 -12.58 -1.22
CA GLY A 50 10.85 -12.30 0.21
C GLY A 50 9.50 -11.92 0.81
N CYS A 51 9.47 -11.72 2.13
CA CYS A 51 8.27 -11.27 2.85
C CYS A 51 8.29 -9.75 3.00
N TRP A 52 7.59 -9.06 2.11
CA TRP A 52 7.57 -7.60 2.01
C TRP A 52 6.62 -7.00 3.05
N ARG A 53 7.12 -6.06 3.87
CA ARG A 53 6.27 -5.20 4.69
C ARG A 53 5.77 -4.07 3.81
N ILE A 54 4.47 -3.97 3.62
CA ILE A 54 3.80 -2.87 2.92
C ILE A 54 3.15 -1.98 3.97
N GLU A 55 3.52 -0.70 3.94
CA GLU A 55 3.00 0.36 4.79
C GLU A 55 2.09 1.26 3.97
N LEU A 56 0.89 1.49 4.50
CA LEU A 56 -0.14 2.36 3.93
C LEU A 56 -0.41 3.47 4.93
N SER A 57 -0.10 4.72 4.58
CA SER A 57 -0.24 5.86 5.50
C SER A 57 -1.12 6.95 4.91
N ARG A 58 -2.07 7.43 5.72
CA ARG A 58 -2.81 8.68 5.47
C ARG A 58 -2.32 9.77 6.42
N THR A 59 -2.92 10.96 6.37
CA THR A 59 -2.65 12.02 7.36
C THR A 59 -2.93 11.54 8.78
N ARG A 60 -3.98 10.74 8.98
CA ARG A 60 -4.31 10.14 10.28
C ARG A 60 -4.32 8.61 10.20
N GLY A 61 -3.18 8.03 10.52
CA GLY A 61 -3.04 6.60 10.75
C GLY A 61 -2.21 5.88 9.69
N THR A 62 -1.71 4.72 10.10
CA THR A 62 -0.88 3.85 9.28
C THR A 62 -1.36 2.42 9.45
N GLY A 63 -1.43 1.69 8.34
CA GLY A 63 -1.67 0.25 8.30
C GLY A 63 -0.46 -0.50 7.74
N HIS A 64 -0.29 -1.74 8.18
CA HIS A 64 0.76 -2.64 7.69
C HIS A 64 0.19 -3.97 7.25
N LEU A 65 0.75 -4.52 6.19
CA LEU A 65 0.54 -5.91 5.80
C LEU A 65 1.87 -6.54 5.37
N TRP A 66 1.94 -7.87 5.46
CA TRP A 66 3.10 -8.65 5.04
C TRP A 66 2.70 -9.51 3.85
N LEU A 67 3.43 -9.39 2.74
CA LEU A 67 3.18 -10.11 1.52
C LEU A 67 4.37 -11.03 1.19
N PRO A 68 4.20 -12.36 1.23
CA PRO A 68 5.20 -13.28 0.69
C PRO A 68 5.20 -13.20 -0.84
N VAL A 69 6.33 -12.78 -1.40
CA VAL A 69 6.59 -12.79 -2.84
C VAL A 69 7.51 -13.98 -3.12
N ALA A 70 6.95 -14.99 -3.79
CA ALA A 70 7.61 -16.26 -4.04
C ALA A 70 8.52 -16.20 -5.24
#